data_AF-A0A9R1FL24-F1
#
_entry.id   AF-A0A9R1FL24-F1
#
_cell.length_a   1.000
_cell.length_b   1.000
_cell.length_c   1.000
_cell.angle_alpha   90.00
_cell.angle_beta   90.00
_cell.angle_gamma   90.00
#
_symmetry.space_group_name_H-M   'P 1'
#
loop_
_entity.id
_entity.type
_entity.pdbx_description
1 polymer ?
#
loop_
_entity_poly.entity_id
_entity_poly.type
_entity_poly.pdbx_seq_one_letter_code
_entity_poly.pdbx_strand_id
1 'polypeptide(L)'
;MATAAAERTPVFMVVGDLRPGTSTGHTLLLKVLSSKDQDRDQDRVDMLKPGNTVILWDAKLGMPKGIMKLAVDKRGLVEVTEPASFDVKEDNNFSLVEYEYVQVYV
;
A
#
# COMPACT_ATOMS: atom_id res chain seq x y z
N MET A 1 -10.86 33.85 -9.83
CA MET A 1 -11.09 33.39 -8.45
C MET A 1 -10.71 31.92 -8.40
N ALA A 2 -9.42 31.62 -8.17
CA ALA A 2 -8.96 30.25 -8.00
C ALA A 2 -9.21 29.88 -6.53
N THR A 3 -10.15 28.97 -6.29
CA THR A 3 -10.40 28.40 -4.97
C THR A 3 -9.20 27.54 -4.58
N ALA A 4 -8.46 27.99 -3.57
CA ALA A 4 -7.38 27.23 -2.96
C ALA A 4 -7.93 25.88 -2.46
N ALA A 5 -7.39 24.80 -3.01
CA ALA A 5 -7.68 23.45 -2.57
C ALA A 5 -7.26 23.32 -1.11
N ALA A 6 -8.24 23.18 -0.22
CA ALA A 6 -7.99 22.86 1.18
C ALA A 6 -7.10 21.60 1.22
N GLU A 7 -5.91 21.74 1.81
CA GLU A 7 -4.96 20.65 2.04
C GLU A 7 -5.68 19.54 2.80
N ARG A 8 -6.13 18.52 2.06
CA ARG A 8 -6.66 17.32 2.67
C ARG A 8 -5.47 16.61 3.28
N THR A 9 -5.29 16.77 4.58
CA THR A 9 -4.36 15.95 5.36
C THR A 9 -4.67 14.49 5.03
N PRO A 10 -3.73 13.74 4.44
CA PRO A 10 -3.98 12.35 4.11
C PRO A 10 -4.33 11.57 5.38
N VAL A 11 -5.46 10.85 5.36
CA VAL A 11 -5.77 9.89 6.41
C VAL A 11 -5.00 8.62 6.07
N PHE A 12 -3.90 8.40 6.78
CA PHE A 12 -3.11 7.19 6.64
C PHE A 12 -3.86 6.02 7.29
N MET A 13 -4.13 4.99 6.50
CA MET A 13 -4.67 3.74 7.01
C MET A 13 -3.53 2.85 7.53
N VAL A 14 -3.81 2.03 8.55
CA VAL A 14 -2.84 1.07 9.09
C VAL A 14 -3.06 -0.28 8.42
N VAL A 15 -1.98 -1.01 8.18
CA VAL A 15 -2.03 -2.35 7.54
C VAL A 15 -2.99 -3.31 8.27
N GLY A 16 -3.10 -3.20 9.59
CA GLY A 16 -4.01 -4.00 10.43
C GLY A 16 -5.50 -3.83 10.15
N ASP A 17 -5.89 -2.69 9.56
CA ASP A 17 -7.29 -2.35 9.31
C ASP A 17 -7.71 -2.65 7.86
N LEU A 18 -6.81 -3.22 7.04
CA LEU A 18 -7.09 -3.56 5.65
C LEU A 18 -8.07 -4.73 5.58
N ARG A 19 -9.11 -4.58 4.75
CA ARG A 19 -10.14 -5.59 4.55
C ARG A 19 -10.14 -6.08 3.10
N PRO A 20 -10.25 -7.41 2.85
CA PRO A 20 -10.39 -7.93 1.50
C PRO A 20 -11.72 -7.45 0.88
N GLY A 21 -11.74 -7.26 -0.45
CA GLY A 21 -12.94 -6.87 -1.20
C GLY A 21 -13.27 -5.37 -1.18
N THR A 22 -12.43 -4.50 -0.62
CA THR A 22 -12.61 -3.05 -0.76
C THR A 22 -12.22 -2.59 -2.16
N SER A 23 -13.12 -1.92 -2.87
CA SER A 23 -12.86 -1.36 -4.20
C SER A 23 -12.19 0.03 -4.17
N THR A 24 -12.14 0.66 -2.99
CA THR A 24 -11.54 1.99 -2.78
C THR A 24 -10.03 1.88 -2.63
N GLY A 25 -9.29 2.84 -3.19
CA GLY A 25 -7.85 2.95 -2.93
C GLY A 25 -7.57 3.54 -1.55
N HIS A 26 -6.48 3.09 -0.96
CA HIS A 26 -6.04 3.43 0.38
C HIS A 26 -4.78 4.27 0.30
N THR A 27 -4.64 5.22 1.22
CA THR A 27 -3.39 5.96 1.40
C THR A 27 -2.66 5.41 2.62
N LEU A 28 -1.44 4.94 2.42
CA LEU A 28 -0.67 4.21 3.44
C LEU A 28 0.73 4.79 3.54
N LEU A 29 1.22 4.92 4.77
CA LEU A 29 2.63 5.16 5.07
C LEU A 29 3.28 3.83 5.40
N LEU A 30 4.27 3.42 4.61
CA LEU A 30 4.91 2.11 4.70
C LEU A 30 6.41 2.26 4.83
N LYS A 31 7.04 1.32 5.52
CA LYS A 31 8.50 1.17 5.56
C LYS A 31 8.87 -0.13 4.85
N VAL A 32 9.76 -0.02 3.87
CA VAL A 32 10.16 -1.16 3.06
C VAL A 32 11.13 -2.01 3.86
N LEU A 33 10.77 -3.26 4.13
CA LEU A 33 11.63 -4.21 4.85
C LEU A 33 12.50 -5.03 3.90
N SER A 34 11.90 -5.48 2.80
CA SER A 34 12.57 -6.30 1.79
C SER A 34 12.08 -5.90 0.42
N SER A 35 12.98 -5.83 -0.55
CA SER A 35 12.66 -5.64 -1.96
C SER A 35 13.13 -6.84 -2.76
N LYS A 36 12.36 -7.25 -3.77
CA LYS A 36 12.80 -8.21 -4.76
C LYS A 36 13.07 -7.42 -6.03
N ASP A 37 14.35 -7.36 -6.43
CA ASP A 37 14.79 -6.66 -7.63
C ASP A 37 14.35 -7.45 -8.89
N GLN A 38 13.05 -7.43 -9.17
CA GLN A 38 12.47 -8.09 -10.34
C GLN A 38 11.95 -7.09 -11.37
N ASP A 39 11.82 -5.81 -11.00
CA ASP A 39 11.34 -4.76 -11.87
C ASP A 39 12.48 -4.18 -12.73
N ARG A 40 12.23 -4.02 -14.04
CA ARG A 40 13.21 -3.42 -14.97
C ARG A 40 13.30 -1.89 -14.84
N ASP A 41 12.40 -1.27 -14.09
CA ASP A 41 12.36 0.18 -13.90
C ASP A 41 13.23 0.59 -12.70
N GLN A 42 14.45 1.05 -12.99
CA GLN A 42 15.43 1.44 -11.98
C GLN A 42 14.88 2.51 -11.01
N ASP A 43 14.10 3.47 -11.52
CA ASP A 43 13.50 4.53 -10.71
C ASP A 43 12.55 3.98 -9.64
N ARG A 44 11.80 2.91 -9.97
CA ARG A 44 10.89 2.24 -9.03
C ARG A 44 11.65 1.41 -8.00
N VAL A 45 12.71 0.74 -8.45
CA VAL A 45 13.60 -0.03 -7.59
C VAL A 45 14.26 0.87 -6.56
N ASP A 46 14.70 2.07 -6.95
CA ASP A 46 15.36 3.03 -6.06
C ASP A 46 14.42 3.57 -4.98
N MET A 47 13.14 3.78 -5.30
CA MET A 47 12.12 4.21 -4.33
C MET A 47 11.81 3.10 -3.31
N LEU A 48 11.77 1.84 -3.76
CA LEU A 48 11.39 0.68 -2.96
C LEU A 48 12.59 -0.08 -2.38
N LYS A 49 13.68 0.61 -2.04
CA LYS A 49 14.82 -0.03 -1.36
C LYS A 49 14.49 -0.33 0.11
N PRO A 50 14.98 -1.45 0.66
CA PRO A 50 14.89 -1.73 2.10
C PRO A 50 15.39 -0.55 2.93
N GLY A 51 14.66 -0.19 3.98
CA GLY A 51 14.95 0.95 4.85
C GLY A 51 14.25 2.25 4.44
N ASN A 52 13.80 2.39 3.19
CA ASN A 52 13.05 3.57 2.77
C ASN A 52 11.65 3.60 3.42
N THR A 53 11.20 4.80 3.74
CA THR A 53 9.80 5.06 4.09
C THR A 53 9.11 5.65 2.86
N VAL A 54 8.00 5.06 2.46
CA VAL A 54 7.24 5.44 1.27
C VAL A 54 5.77 5.63 1.62
N ILE A 55 5.16 6.62 0.97
CA ILE A 55 3.72 6.82 0.96
C ILE A 55 3.19 6.21 -0.34
N LEU A 56 2.22 5.31 -0.21
CA LEU A 56 1.44 4.83 -1.33
C LEU A 56 0.09 5.55 -1.34
N TRP A 57 -0.17 6.28 -2.40
CA TRP A 57 -1.41 7.02 -2.64
C TRP A 57 -2.34 6.22 -3.55
N ASP A 58 -3.63 6.18 -3.19
CA ASP A 58 -4.68 5.46 -3.93
C ASP A 58 -4.31 3.99 -4.24
N ALA A 59 -3.63 3.34 -3.29
CA ALA A 59 -3.21 1.94 -3.42
C ALA A 59 -4.41 1.00 -3.26
N LYS A 60 -4.61 0.11 -4.22
CA LYS A 60 -5.72 -0.85 -4.23
C LYS A 60 -5.29 -2.19 -3.69
N LEU A 61 -6.24 -2.89 -3.07
CA LEU A 61 -6.06 -4.28 -2.64
C LEU A 61 -6.45 -5.21 -3.79
N GLY A 62 -5.46 -5.93 -4.31
CA GLY A 62 -5.68 -7.09 -5.18
C GLY A 62 -5.73 -8.38 -4.37
N MET A 63 -6.47 -9.37 -4.86
CA MET A 63 -6.50 -10.72 -4.28
C MET A 63 -6.00 -11.80 -5.27
N PRO A 64 -4.75 -11.73 -5.75
CA PRO A 64 -4.21 -12.80 -6.60
C PRO A 64 -4.12 -14.10 -5.80
N LYS A 65 -4.82 -15.14 -6.27
CA LYS A 65 -4.82 -16.49 -5.67
C LYS A 65 -5.21 -16.50 -4.18
N GLY A 66 -6.19 -15.67 -3.80
CA GLY A 66 -6.66 -15.59 -2.41
C GLY A 66 -5.77 -14.78 -1.48
N ILE A 67 -4.59 -14.34 -1.91
CA ILE A 67 -3.69 -13.56 -1.05
C ILE A 67 -3.94 -12.07 -1.25
N MET A 68 -4.09 -11.32 -0.18
CA MET A 68 -4.23 -9.86 -0.25
C MET A 68 -2.87 -9.20 -0.55
N LYS A 69 -2.83 -8.39 -1.61
CA LYS A 69 -1.66 -7.62 -2.04
C LYS A 69 -2.02 -6.18 -2.31
N LEU A 70 -1.15 -5.26 -1.92
CA LEU A 70 -1.26 -3.85 -2.30
C LEU A 70 -0.70 -3.64 -3.70
N ALA A 71 -1.43 -2.89 -4.51
CA ALA A 71 -1.05 -2.53 -5.87
C ALA A 71 -1.38 -1.05 -6.12
N VAL A 72 -0.43 -0.32 -6.69
CA VAL A 72 -0.64 1.07 -7.13
C VAL A 72 -0.89 1.05 -8.63
N ASP A 73 -2.04 1.57 -9.06
CA ASP A 73 -2.40 1.66 -10.48
C ASP A 73 -1.95 2.99 -11.11
N LYS A 74 -2.38 3.30 -12.34
CA LYS A 74 -1.99 4.53 -13.04
C LYS A 74 -2.47 5.83 -12.37
N ARG A 75 -3.44 5.75 -11.44
CA ARG A 75 -3.98 6.91 -10.71
C ARG A 75 -3.29 7.09 -9.37
N GLY A 76 -2.78 6.01 -8.79
CA GLY A 76 -2.00 6.06 -7.57
C GLY A 76 -0.57 6.55 -7.77
N LEU A 77 0.07 6.95 -6.67
CA LEU A 77 1.42 7.52 -6.66
C LEU A 77 2.25 6.84 -5.55
N VAL A 78 3.54 6.67 -5.82
CA VAL A 78 4.53 6.25 -4.82
C VAL A 78 5.42 7.45 -4.54
N GLU A 79 5.53 7.83 -3.27
CA GLU A 79 6.34 8.97 -2.83
C GLU A 79 7.28 8.51 -1.72
N VAL A 80 8.58 8.81 -1.85
CA VAL A 80 9.54 8.57 -0.77
C VAL A 80 9.46 9.75 0.19
N THR A 81 9.38 9.47 1.47
CA THR A 81 9.28 10.50 2.52
C THR A 81 10.37 10.32 3.56
N GLU A 82 10.41 11.23 4.53
CA GLU A 82 11.35 11.15 5.65
C GLU A 82 11.15 9.85 6.44
N PRO A 83 12.21 9.30 7.06
CA PRO A 83 12.12 8.07 7.84
C PRO A 83 11.06 8.19 8.93
N ALA A 84 10.02 7.37 8.85
CA ALA A 84 8.99 7.38 9.87
C ALA A 84 9.48 6.72 11.16
N SER A 85 9.09 7.28 12.31
CA SER A 85 9.54 6.86 13.64
C SER A 85 8.80 5.62 14.19
N PHE A 86 8.01 4.91 13.38
CA PHE A 86 7.30 3.71 13.82
C PHE A 86 8.05 2.43 13.46
N ASP A 87 7.96 1.44 14.33
CA ASP A 87 8.46 0.10 14.07
C ASP A 87 7.43 -0.71 13.29
N VAL A 88 7.88 -1.40 12.25
CA VAL A 88 7.02 -2.27 11.44
C VAL A 88 6.76 -3.54 12.24
N LYS A 89 5.47 -3.87 12.43
CA LYS A 89 5.06 -5.13 13.04
C LYS A 89 5.13 -6.25 12.00
N GLU A 90 6.28 -6.93 11.93
CA GLU A 90 6.52 -8.03 10.99
C GLU A 90 5.59 -9.23 11.20
N ASP A 91 5.10 -9.42 12.43
CA ASP A 91 4.16 -10.48 12.79
C ASP A 91 2.80 -10.35 12.07
N ASN A 92 2.44 -9.14 11.60
CA ASN A 92 1.14 -8.86 10.98
C ASN A 92 1.23 -8.82 9.45
N ASN A 93 1.58 -9.95 8.85
CA ASN A 93 1.76 -10.07 7.41
C ASN A 93 0.51 -10.61 6.70
N PHE A 94 -0.36 -9.72 6.24
CA PHE A 94 -1.57 -10.05 5.48
C PHE A 94 -1.32 -10.77 4.15
N SER A 95 -0.10 -10.68 3.60
CA SER A 95 0.26 -11.40 2.38
C SER A 95 0.65 -12.86 2.63
N LEU A 96 0.71 -13.31 3.88
CA LEU A 96 0.80 -14.74 4.23
C LEU A 96 -0.57 -15.37 4.47
N VAL A 97 -1.62 -14.56 4.59
CA VAL A 97 -2.98 -15.02 4.82
C VAL A 97 -3.66 -15.31 3.48
N GLU A 98 -4.10 -16.54 3.31
CA GLU A 98 -4.93 -16.95 2.19
C GLU A 98 -6.41 -16.75 2.55
N TYR A 99 -7.09 -15.92 1.77
CA TYR A 99 -8.53 -15.68 1.83
C TYR A 99 -9.24 -16.53 0.79
N GLU A 100 -10.27 -17.25 1.22
CA GLU A 100 -11.16 -17.97 0.33
C GLU A 100 -12.34 -17.06 -0.06
N TYR A 101 -12.65 -17.00 -1.36
CA TYR A 101 -13.80 -16.24 -1.84
C TYR A 101 -15.07 -17.05 -1.61
N VAL A 102 -15.78 -16.76 -0.52
CA VAL A 102 -17.09 -17.36 -0.24
C VAL A 102 -18.16 -16.59 -1.01
N GLN A 103 -18.65 -17.16 -2.12
CA GLN A 103 -19.88 -16.66 -2.76
C GLN A 103 -21.08 -17.03 -1.89
N VAL A 104 -21.55 -16.07 -1.09
CA VAL A 104 -22.83 -16.21 -0.41
C VAL A 104 -23.92 -15.94 -1.44
N TYR A 105 -24.55 -16.99 -1.95
CA TYR A 105 -25.80 -16.87 -2.68
C TYR A 105 -26.88 -16.53 -1.65
N VAL A 106 -27.40 -15.30 -1.71
CA VAL A 106 -28.63 -14.89 -1.03
C VAL A 106 -29.79 -14.99 -2.02
#